data_AF-A0A2N5Z7T0-F1
#
_entry.id   AF-A0A2N5Z7T0-F1
#
_cell.length_a   1.000
_cell.length_b   1.000
_cell.length_c   1.000
_cell.angle_alpha   90.00
_cell.angle_beta   90.00
_cell.angle_gamma   90.00
#
_symmetry.space_group_name_H-M   'P 1'
#
loop_
_entity.id
_entity.type
_entity.pdbx_description
1 polymer ?
#
loop_
_entity_poly.entity_id
_entity_poly.type
_entity_poly.pdbx_seq_one_letter_code
_entity_poly.pdbx_strand_id
1 'polypeptide(L)'
;NEIASLLDKTLNKMQNEVAVEILKVVEKEYNQLITEIDELETSMKEMGSQTSDPRYISLSEQLLNENKRLSDLKSKLVEARVNANQDLPRKFTVAKAFPAEKKSYPIRWLICMVSTFSAFVFAVFMMLFIERYKDLFISKQ
;
A
#
# COMPACT_ATOMS: atom_id res chain seq x y z
N ASN A 1 -21.18 2.03 -7.38
CA ASN A 1 -20.61 0.73 -7.81
C ASN A 1 -19.92 0.83 -9.16
N GLU A 2 -20.45 1.60 -10.10
CA GLU A 2 -19.89 1.78 -11.46
C GLU A 2 -18.46 2.36 -11.47
N ILE A 3 -18.19 3.38 -10.66
CA ILE A 3 -16.84 3.99 -10.52
C ILE A 3 -15.81 2.95 -10.05
N ALA A 4 -16.17 2.07 -9.11
CA ALA A 4 -15.27 1.01 -8.63
C ALA A 4 -14.98 -0.02 -9.74
N SER A 5 -15.98 -0.40 -10.52
CA SER A 5 -15.79 -1.33 -11.64
C SER A 5 -14.93 -0.74 -12.78
N LEU A 6 -15.05 0.57 -13.04
CA LEU A 6 -14.22 1.28 -14.02
C LEU A 6 -12.77 1.41 -13.56
N LEU A 7 -12.56 1.67 -12.27
CA LEU A 7 -11.23 1.69 -11.65
C LEU A 7 -10.57 0.32 -11.76
N ASP A 8 -11.25 -0.74 -11.33
CA ASP A 8 -10.73 -2.12 -11.39
C ASP A 8 -10.38 -2.51 -12.82
N LYS A 9 -11.26 -2.20 -13.79
CA LYS A 9 -11.00 -2.48 -15.21
C LYS A 9 -9.80 -1.71 -15.75
N THR A 10 -9.70 -0.42 -15.43
CA THR A 10 -8.58 0.44 -15.85
C THR A 10 -7.26 -0.04 -15.25
N LEU A 11 -7.29 -0.42 -13.97
CA LEU A 11 -6.11 -0.88 -13.26
C LEU A 11 -5.69 -2.29 -13.73
N ASN A 12 -6.64 -3.18 -13.99
CA ASN A 12 -6.37 -4.47 -14.63
C ASN A 12 -5.69 -4.31 -15.99
N LYS A 13 -6.23 -3.42 -16.83
CA LYS A 13 -5.67 -3.12 -18.14
C LYS A 13 -4.26 -2.52 -18.03
N MET A 14 -4.10 -1.49 -17.19
CA MET A 14 -2.81 -0.83 -16.95
C MET A 14 -1.76 -1.83 -16.46
N GLN A 15 -2.09 -2.69 -15.49
CA GLN A 15 -1.12 -3.65 -14.96
C GLN A 15 -0.67 -4.68 -15.99
N ASN A 16 -1.57 -5.14 -16.86
CA ASN A 16 -1.22 -6.03 -17.96
C ASN A 16 -0.31 -5.30 -18.96
N GLU A 17 -0.67 -4.08 -19.37
CA GLU A 17 0.14 -3.23 -20.26
C GLU A 17 1.55 -2.98 -19.68
N VAL A 18 1.64 -2.68 -18.39
CA VAL A 18 2.91 -2.49 -17.67
C VAL A 18 3.73 -3.78 -17.65
N ALA A 19 3.13 -4.94 -17.36
CA ALA A 19 3.84 -6.22 -17.35
C ALA A 19 4.42 -6.58 -18.72
N VAL A 20 3.65 -6.34 -19.80
CA VAL A 20 4.09 -6.54 -21.18
C VAL A 20 5.25 -5.60 -21.53
N GLU A 21 5.20 -4.34 -21.09
CA GLU A 21 6.25 -3.38 -21.39
C GLU A 21 7.55 -3.70 -20.62
N ILE A 22 7.44 -4.09 -19.35
CA ILE A 22 8.59 -4.58 -18.56
C ILE A 22 9.24 -5.77 -19.25
N LEU A 23 8.45 -6.74 -19.72
CA LEU A 23 8.97 -7.90 -20.43
C LEU A 23 9.81 -7.49 -21.64
N LYS A 24 9.33 -6.57 -22.48
CA LYS A 24 10.07 -6.10 -23.66
C LYS A 24 11.38 -5.43 -23.30
N VAL A 25 11.40 -4.60 -22.26
CA VAL A 25 12.62 -3.92 -21.80
C VAL A 25 13.66 -4.94 -21.34
N VAL A 26 13.23 -5.91 -20.51
CA VAL A 26 14.13 -6.95 -19.98
C VAL A 26 14.64 -7.86 -21.10
N GLU A 27 13.81 -8.22 -22.08
CA GLU A 27 14.24 -9.00 -23.25
C GLU A 27 15.25 -8.24 -24.11
N LYS A 28 15.05 -6.93 -24.29
CA LYS A 28 16.01 -6.07 -24.99
C LYS A 28 17.35 -6.04 -24.27
N GLU A 29 17.36 -5.77 -22.96
CA GLU A 29 18.59 -5.76 -22.15
C GLU A 29 19.31 -7.10 -22.19
N TYR A 30 18.55 -8.20 -22.12
CA TYR A 30 19.11 -9.56 -22.19
C TYR A 30 19.82 -9.82 -23.52
N ASN A 31 19.20 -9.44 -24.64
CA ASN A 31 19.82 -9.59 -25.96
C ASN A 31 21.05 -8.70 -26.13
N GLN A 32 21.01 -7.46 -25.62
CA GLN A 32 22.15 -6.55 -25.66
C GLN A 32 23.35 -7.13 -24.89
N LEU A 33 23.12 -7.69 -23.71
CA LEU A 33 24.17 -8.28 -22.90
C LEU A 33 24.79 -9.53 -23.55
N ILE A 34 23.99 -10.35 -24.25
CA ILE A 34 24.51 -11.47 -25.04
C ILE A 34 25.45 -10.98 -26.13
N THR A 35 25.06 -9.92 -26.86
CA THR A 35 25.91 -9.34 -27.91
C THR A 35 27.21 -8.80 -27.34
N GLU A 36 27.17 -8.11 -26.20
CA GLU A 36 28.37 -7.61 -25.51
C GLU A 36 29.31 -8.76 -25.09
N ILE A 37 28.76 -9.86 -24.56
CA ILE A 37 29.56 -11.04 -24.21
C ILE A 37 30.20 -11.67 -25.44
N ASP A 38 29.47 -11.78 -26.56
CA ASP A 38 30.00 -12.33 -27.82
C ASP A 38 31.13 -11.46 -28.40
N GLU A 39 31.00 -10.14 -28.30
CA GLU A 39 32.06 -9.19 -28.67
C GLU A 39 33.30 -9.33 -27.78
N LEU A 40 33.12 -9.47 -26.45
CA LEU A 40 34.21 -9.70 -25.50
C LEU A 40 34.90 -11.04 -25.75
N GLU A 41 34.14 -12.10 -26.03
CA GLU A 41 34.67 -13.43 -26.39
C GLU A 41 35.48 -13.39 -27.69
N THR A 42 34.99 -12.66 -28.69
CA THR A 42 35.69 -12.48 -29.97
C THR A 42 37.00 -11.72 -29.76
N SER A 43 36.97 -10.62 -29.00
CA SER A 43 38.18 -9.84 -28.67
C SER A 43 39.20 -10.66 -27.88
N MET A 44 38.75 -11.50 -26.93
CA MET A 44 39.62 -12.46 -26.22
C MET A 44 40.26 -13.47 -27.17
N LYS A 45 39.49 -14.00 -28.13
CA LYS A 45 39.96 -14.99 -29.10
C LYS A 45 41.01 -14.41 -30.04
N GLU A 46 40.84 -13.15 -30.45
CA GLU A 46 41.81 -12.40 -31.27
C GLU A 46 43.14 -12.16 -30.53
N MET A 47 43.10 -11.93 -29.22
CA MET A 47 44.32 -11.79 -28.41
C MET A 47 45.14 -13.08 -28.24
N GLY A 48 44.63 -14.23 -28.69
CA GLY A 48 45.44 -15.42 -28.93
C GLY A 48 46.20 -15.96 -27.71
N SER A 49 45.51 -16.61 -26.77
CA SER A 49 46.09 -17.59 -25.82
C SER A 49 47.28 -17.14 -24.93
N GLN A 50 47.58 -15.84 -24.83
CA GLN A 50 48.56 -15.34 -23.87
C GLN A 50 47.91 -15.14 -22.49
N THR A 51 47.67 -16.25 -21.79
CA THR A 51 47.08 -16.29 -20.43
C THR A 51 47.85 -15.44 -19.41
N SER A 52 49.10 -15.05 -19.70
CA SER A 52 49.96 -14.28 -18.80
C SER A 52 49.95 -12.76 -19.02
N ASP A 53 49.27 -12.24 -20.06
CA ASP A 53 49.17 -10.79 -20.27
C ASP A 53 48.15 -10.18 -19.29
N PRO A 54 48.49 -9.12 -18.52
CA PRO A 54 47.54 -8.37 -17.70
C PRO A 54 46.25 -7.95 -18.42
N ARG A 55 46.29 -7.68 -19.74
CA ARG A 55 45.11 -7.34 -20.55
C ARG A 55 44.18 -8.53 -20.76
N TYR A 56 44.72 -9.72 -20.90
CA TYR A 56 43.91 -10.94 -21.02
C TYR A 56 43.18 -11.25 -19.72
N ILE A 57 43.89 -11.11 -18.59
CA ILE A 57 43.34 -11.32 -17.25
C ILE A 57 42.17 -10.36 -17.00
N SER A 58 42.34 -9.06 -17.27
CA SER A 58 41.27 -8.08 -17.07
C SER A 58 40.06 -8.32 -17.96
N LEU A 59 40.26 -8.73 -19.22
CA LEU A 59 39.15 -9.05 -20.13
C LEU A 59 38.41 -10.33 -19.69
N SER A 60 39.13 -11.33 -19.18
CA SER A 60 38.52 -12.54 -18.62
C SER A 60 37.68 -12.24 -17.37
N GLU A 61 38.13 -11.30 -16.53
CA GLU A 61 37.41 -10.87 -15.35
C GLU A 61 36.14 -10.09 -15.72
N GLN A 62 36.21 -9.23 -16.74
CA GLN A 62 35.04 -8.56 -17.31
C GLN A 62 34.03 -9.57 -17.85
N LEU A 63 34.48 -10.55 -18.64
CA LEU A 63 33.63 -11.61 -19.18
C LEU A 63 32.95 -12.42 -18.07
N LEU A 64 33.68 -12.73 -16.99
CA LEU A 64 33.12 -13.43 -15.83
C LEU A 64 32.03 -12.59 -15.14
N ASN A 65 32.26 -11.29 -15.00
CA ASN A 65 31.28 -10.37 -14.41
C ASN A 65 30.02 -10.23 -15.28
N GLU A 66 30.16 -10.10 -16.59
CA GLU A 66 29.01 -10.03 -17.50
C GLU A 66 28.24 -11.35 -17.56
N ASN A 67 28.92 -12.50 -17.53
CA ASN A 67 28.26 -13.80 -17.41
C ASN A 67 27.46 -13.92 -16.11
N LYS A 68 27.98 -13.39 -15.00
CA LYS A 68 27.25 -13.34 -13.73
C LYS A 68 25.99 -12.48 -13.84
N ARG A 69 26.10 -11.28 -14.44
CA ARG A 69 24.96 -10.39 -14.72
C ARG A 69 23.93 -11.06 -15.63
N LEU A 70 24.38 -11.83 -16.62
CA LEU A 70 23.51 -12.57 -17.54
C LEU A 70 22.66 -13.60 -16.79
N SER A 71 23.26 -14.31 -15.82
CA SER A 71 22.53 -15.25 -14.96
C SER A 71 21.42 -14.55 -14.16
N ASP A 72 21.73 -13.42 -13.54
CA ASP A 72 20.75 -12.64 -12.77
C ASP A 72 19.62 -12.10 -13.66
N LEU A 73 19.98 -11.57 -14.83
CA LEU A 73 19.03 -11.01 -15.80
C LEU A 73 18.13 -12.11 -16.39
N LYS A 74 18.66 -13.31 -16.60
CA LYS A 74 17.87 -14.47 -17.02
C LYS A 74 16.79 -14.84 -16.00
N SER A 75 17.09 -14.78 -14.69
CA SER A 75 16.06 -14.99 -13.65
C SER A 75 14.95 -13.95 -13.76
N LYS A 76 15.32 -12.67 -13.86
CA LYS A 76 14.36 -11.57 -14.00
C LYS A 76 13.51 -11.66 -15.26
N LEU A 77 14.09 -12.14 -16.37
CA LEU A 77 13.36 -12.38 -17.62
C LEU A 77 12.31 -13.46 -17.43
N VAL A 78 12.65 -14.57 -16.77
CA VAL A 78 11.69 -15.64 -16.45
C VAL A 78 10.57 -15.11 -15.55
N GLU A 79 10.91 -14.34 -14.52
CA GLU A 79 9.93 -13.69 -13.65
C GLU A 79 8.99 -12.75 -14.41
N ALA A 80 9.54 -11.89 -15.28
CA ALA A 80 8.77 -10.97 -16.11
C ALA A 80 7.85 -11.72 -17.09
N ARG A 81 8.32 -12.82 -17.71
CA ARG A 81 7.50 -13.67 -18.58
C ARG A 81 6.36 -14.31 -17.82
N VAL A 82 6.61 -14.80 -16.62
CA VAL A 82 5.56 -15.38 -15.77
C VAL A 82 4.55 -14.29 -15.40
N ASN A 83 5.00 -13.12 -14.95
CA ASN A 83 4.11 -12.01 -14.57
C ASN A 83 3.25 -11.48 -15.74
N ALA A 84 3.78 -11.45 -16.96
CA ALA A 84 3.03 -11.03 -18.14
C ALA A 84 1.95 -12.06 -18.57
N ASN A 85 2.18 -13.35 -18.29
CA ASN A 85 1.24 -14.43 -18.64
C ASN A 85 0.27 -14.79 -17.51
N GLN A 86 0.51 -14.33 -16.28
CA GLN A 86 -0.35 -14.63 -15.14
C GLN A 86 -1.55 -13.67 -15.09
N ASP A 87 -2.76 -14.22 -15.22
CA ASP A 87 -3.99 -13.54 -14.85
C ASP A 87 -4.17 -13.58 -13.32
N LEU A 88 -3.54 -12.65 -12.60
CA LEU A 88 -3.72 -12.54 -11.15
C LEU A 88 -5.18 -12.18 -10.84
N PRO A 89 -5.91 -12.95 -10.01
CA PRO A 89 -7.26 -12.61 -9.57
C PRO A 89 -7.18 -11.43 -8.58
N ARG A 90 -7.12 -10.20 -9.08
CA ARG A 90 -7.13 -9.00 -8.24
C ARG A 90 -8.53 -8.60 -7.87
N LYS A 91 -8.82 -8.75 -6.57
CA LYS A 91 -9.90 -8.03 -5.91
C LYS A 91 -9.27 -6.87 -5.14
N PHE A 92 -9.33 -5.66 -5.68
CA PHE A 92 -9.07 -4.46 -4.90
C PHE A 92 -10.23 -4.25 -3.96
N THR A 93 -10.17 -4.92 -2.81
CA THR A 93 -11.06 -4.57 -1.72
C THR A 93 -10.53 -3.25 -1.17
N VAL A 94 -10.93 -2.14 -1.80
CA VAL A 94 -10.89 -0.82 -1.15
C VAL A 94 -11.63 -1.04 0.16
N ALA A 95 -10.91 -0.87 1.28
CA ALA A 95 -11.35 -1.28 2.61
C ALA A 95 -12.86 -1.13 2.75
N LYS A 96 -13.57 -2.24 3.02
CA LYS A 96 -15.01 -2.18 3.30
C LYS A 96 -15.19 -1.08 4.35
N ALA A 97 -16.06 -0.10 4.08
CA ALA A 97 -16.38 0.93 5.05
C ALA A 97 -16.75 0.25 6.37
N PHE A 98 -15.90 0.39 7.38
CA PHE A 98 -16.18 -0.14 8.70
C PHE A 98 -17.33 0.71 9.27
N PRO A 99 -18.49 0.12 9.64
CA PRO A 99 -19.51 0.87 10.35
C PRO A 99 -18.89 1.40 11.65
N ALA A 100 -19.14 2.67 11.97
CA ALA A 100 -18.58 3.31 13.16
C ALA A 100 -18.83 2.44 14.41
N GLU A 101 -17.76 1.96 15.04
CA GLU A 101 -17.82 1.01 16.17
C GLU A 101 -18.61 1.55 17.38
N LYS A 102 -18.79 2.87 17.45
CA LYS A 102 -19.58 3.51 18.50
C LYS A 102 -20.71 4.34 17.90
N LYS A 103 -21.93 4.07 18.40
CA LYS A 103 -23.14 4.83 18.04
C LYS A 103 -22.94 6.32 18.33
N SER A 104 -23.07 7.15 17.30
CA SER A 104 -22.88 8.60 17.36
C SER A 104 -24.09 9.35 17.93
N TYR A 105 -24.70 8.86 19.03
CA TYR A 105 -25.77 9.54 19.77
C TYR A 105 -25.74 9.11 21.25
N PRO A 106 -26.06 10.01 22.20
CA PRO A 106 -25.67 9.88 23.60
C PRO A 106 -26.27 8.65 24.28
N ILE A 107 -25.55 8.16 25.31
CA ILE A 107 -25.98 7.00 26.10
C ILE A 107 -27.34 7.28 26.77
N ARG A 108 -28.35 6.47 26.41
CA ARG A 108 -29.77 6.65 26.79
C ARG A 108 -30.03 6.60 28.30
N TRP A 109 -29.14 6.00 29.08
CA TRP A 109 -29.25 5.97 30.53
C TRP A 109 -28.75 7.26 31.20
N LEU A 110 -27.80 7.96 30.58
CA LEU A 110 -27.22 9.18 31.14
C LEU A 110 -28.22 10.32 31.16
N ILE A 111 -29.05 10.47 30.12
CA ILE A 111 -30.11 11.48 30.11
C ILE A 111 -31.09 11.23 31.27
N CYS A 112 -31.48 9.98 31.51
CA CYS A 112 -32.36 9.64 32.62
C CYS A 112 -31.71 9.97 33.98
N MET A 113 -30.44 9.59 34.19
CA MET A 113 -29.69 9.92 35.42
C MET A 113 -29.61 11.43 35.67
N VAL A 114 -29.29 12.21 34.64
CA VAL A 114 -29.18 13.67 34.74
C VAL A 114 -30.54 14.30 35.05
N SER A 115 -31.62 13.82 34.41
CA SER A 115 -32.97 14.31 34.66
C SER A 115 -33.46 13.99 36.08
N THR A 116 -33.23 12.77 36.58
CA THR A 116 -33.63 12.38 37.94
C THR A 116 -32.87 13.18 39.00
N PHE A 117 -31.58 13.43 38.76
CA PHE A 117 -30.75 14.19 39.67
C PHE A 117 -31.17 15.68 39.72
N SER A 118 -31.46 16.27 38.56
CA SER A 118 -31.94 17.66 38.47
C SER A 118 -33.28 17.85 39.18
N ALA A 119 -34.23 16.90 39.03
CA ALA A 119 -35.53 16.96 39.70
C ALA A 119 -35.40 16.88 41.24
N PHE A 120 -34.53 16.02 41.75
CA PHE A 120 -34.29 15.88 43.20
C PHE A 120 -33.74 17.16 43.81
N VAL A 121 -32.72 17.75 43.19
CA VAL A 121 -32.14 19.02 43.64
C VAL A 121 -33.17 20.15 43.59
N PHE A 122 -33.95 20.22 42.49
CA PHE A 122 -35.00 21.23 42.34
C PHE A 122 -36.09 21.11 43.42
N ALA A 123 -36.48 19.90 43.82
CA ALA A 123 -37.48 19.69 44.87
C ALA A 123 -37.03 20.26 46.23
N VAL A 124 -35.76 20.06 46.59
CA VAL A 124 -35.18 20.63 47.83
C VAL A 124 -35.17 22.16 47.75
N PHE A 125 -34.74 22.74 46.62
CA PHE A 125 -34.80 24.18 46.42
C PHE A 125 -36.23 24.72 46.55
N MET A 126 -37.21 24.06 45.93
CA MET A 126 -38.60 24.52 45.97
C MET A 126 -39.18 24.49 47.39
N MET A 127 -38.82 23.49 48.19
CA MET A 127 -39.20 23.42 49.60
C MET A 127 -38.66 24.61 50.40
N LEU A 128 -37.39 24.96 50.21
CA LEU A 128 -36.78 26.15 50.85
C LEU A 128 -37.46 27.44 50.40
N PHE A 129 -37.79 27.57 49.11
CA PHE A 129 -38.49 28.75 48.60
C PHE A 129 -39.88 28.90 49.21
N ILE A 130 -40.66 27.81 49.35
CA ILE A 130 -41.98 27.86 49.97
C ILE A 130 -41.90 28.36 51.41
N GLU A 131 -40.93 27.86 52.19
CA GLU A 131 -40.69 28.34 53.55
C GLU A 131 -40.35 29.84 53.55
N ARG A 132 -39.42 30.28 52.69
CA ARG A 132 -39.04 31.70 52.59
C ARG A 132 -40.19 32.61 52.13
N TYR A 133 -41.03 32.18 51.19
CA TYR A 133 -42.18 32.96 50.74
C TYR A 133 -43.28 33.03 51.81
N LYS A 134 -43.51 31.94 52.57
CA LYS A 134 -44.48 31.92 53.67
C LYS A 134 -44.05 32.86 54.79
N ASP A 135 -42.77 32.84 55.18
CA ASP A 135 -42.22 33.75 56.20
C ASP A 135 -42.40 35.22 55.79
N LEU A 136 -42.17 35.53 54.51
CA LEU A 136 -42.30 36.89 53.96
C LEU A 136 -43.75 37.38 53.88
N PHE A 137 -44.73 36.49 53.65
CA PHE A 137 -46.15 36.84 53.65
C PHE A 137 -46.70 37.01 55.08
N ILE A 138 -46.28 36.16 56.02
CA ILE A 138 -46.69 36.24 57.44
C ILE A 138 -46.11 37.50 58.10
N SER A 139 -44.89 37.90 57.76
CA SER A 139 -44.27 39.13 58.27
C SER A 139 -44.92 40.43 57.78
N LYS A 140 -45.77 40.39 56.74
CA LYS A 140 -46.33 41.57 56.07
C LYS A 140 -47.79 41.86 56.46
N GLN A 141 -48.35 41.09 57.39
CA GLN A 141 -49.66 41.27 58.01
C GLN A 141 -49.48 41.62 59.49
#